data_AF-A0A177YE72-F1
#
_entry.id   AF-A0A177YE72-F1
#
_cell.length_a   1.000
_cell.length_b   1.000
_cell.length_c   1.000
_cell.angle_alpha   90.00
_cell.angle_beta   90.00
_cell.angle_gamma   90.00
#
_symmetry.space_group_name_H-M   'P 1'
#
loop_
_entity.id
_entity.type
_entity.pdbx_description
1 polymer ?
#
loop_
_entity_poly.entity_id
_entity_poly.type
_entity_poly.pdbx_seq_one_letter_code
_entity_poly.pdbx_strand_id
1 'polypeptide(L)'
;MVVTETSVAGCHGDFPPTAPRVEGSGAPGSTVAPNTVELTAGSPARFLSSGDPRFHRFDGTARALAYGETLAVPGSGESNGLSCRVDEKAGVSCRDQVGHGFTVSDSAFRLE
;
A
#
# COMPACT_ATOMS: atom_id res chain seq x y z
N MET A 1 -20.17 -18.04 -3.37
CA MET A 1 -18.92 -17.27 -3.51
C MET A 1 -18.80 -16.42 -2.25
N VAL A 2 -18.00 -16.85 -1.28
CA VAL A 2 -17.79 -16.06 -0.06
C VAL A 2 -16.70 -15.06 -0.41
N VAL A 3 -17.08 -13.79 -0.57
CA VAL A 3 -16.10 -12.71 -0.57
C VAL A 3 -15.64 -12.60 0.87
N THR A 4 -14.49 -13.18 1.21
CA THR A 4 -13.81 -12.82 2.46
C THR A 4 -13.41 -11.35 2.29
N GLU A 5 -14.08 -10.44 2.97
CA GLU A 5 -13.72 -9.02 2.97
C GLU A 5 -12.27 -8.88 3.42
N THR A 6 -11.36 -8.82 2.44
CA THR A 6 -9.93 -8.71 2.72
C THR A 6 -9.62 -7.23 2.67
N SER A 7 -9.28 -6.65 3.82
CA SER A 7 -8.87 -5.25 3.87
C SER A 7 -7.56 -5.09 3.11
N VAL A 8 -7.53 -4.14 2.17
CA VAL A 8 -6.34 -3.80 1.39
C VAL A 8 -6.06 -2.31 1.54
N ALA A 9 -4.81 -1.95 1.75
CA ALA A 9 -4.32 -0.58 1.69
C ALA A 9 -3.09 -0.52 0.79
N GLY A 10 -2.82 0.65 0.21
CA GLY A 10 -1.68 0.82 -0.65
C GLY A 10 -1.47 2.26 -1.06
N CYS A 11 -0.33 2.49 -1.73
CA CYS A 11 0.00 3.75 -2.37
C CYS A 11 0.31 3.51 -3.84
N HIS A 12 -0.04 4.47 -4.68
CA HIS A 12 0.29 4.49 -6.09
C HIS A 12 1.04 5.79 -6.42
N GLY A 13 2.11 5.67 -7.19
CA GLY A 13 2.95 6.81 -7.58
C GLY A 13 4.40 6.39 -7.79
N ASP A 14 5.28 7.39 -7.87
CA ASP A 14 6.71 7.17 -7.96
C ASP A 14 7.28 6.76 -6.59
N PHE A 15 8.15 5.75 -6.60
CA PHE A 15 8.86 5.28 -5.41
C PHE A 15 10.36 5.60 -5.49
N PRO A 16 11.08 5.58 -4.36
CA PRO A 16 12.51 5.80 -4.35
C PRO A 16 13.22 4.87 -5.34
N PRO A 17 14.25 5.34 -6.07
CA PRO A 17 14.94 4.56 -7.11
C PRO A 17 15.67 3.32 -6.57
N THR A 18 15.84 3.23 -5.25
CA THR A 18 16.40 2.09 -4.53
C THR A 18 15.38 0.98 -4.26
N ALA A 19 14.09 1.19 -4.57
CA ALA A 19 13.06 0.17 -4.45
C ALA A 19 13.36 -1.02 -5.38
N PRO A 20 13.05 -2.27 -4.95
CA PRO A 20 13.30 -3.44 -5.77
C PRO A 20 12.50 -3.35 -7.07
N ARG A 21 13.14 -3.71 -8.19
CA ARG A 21 12.42 -3.86 -9.46
C ARG A 21 11.46 -5.03 -9.37
N VAL A 22 10.31 -4.88 -10.00
CA VAL A 22 9.21 -5.86 -10.00
C VAL A 22 8.82 -6.21 -11.42
N GLU A 23 8.12 -7.32 -11.61
CA GLU A 23 7.62 -7.71 -12.94
C GLU A 23 6.69 -6.62 -13.51
N GLY A 24 6.85 -6.31 -14.79
CA GLY A 24 6.06 -5.29 -15.47
C GLY A 24 4.65 -5.77 -15.78
N SER A 25 3.65 -4.95 -15.45
CA SER A 25 2.26 -5.21 -15.83
C SER A 25 2.12 -5.39 -17.35
N GLY A 26 1.67 -6.56 -17.80
CA GLY A 26 1.53 -6.87 -19.22
C GLY A 26 2.84 -7.09 -19.98
N ALA A 27 3.98 -7.17 -19.27
CA ALA A 27 5.29 -7.41 -19.86
C ALA A 27 6.06 -8.52 -19.11
N PRO A 28 5.64 -9.78 -19.23
CA PRO A 28 6.29 -10.90 -18.55
C PRO A 28 7.79 -10.98 -18.88
N GLY A 29 8.60 -11.29 -17.86
CA GLY A 29 10.06 -11.39 -18.01
C GLY A 29 10.81 -10.05 -18.08
N SER A 30 10.11 -8.92 -18.07
CA SER A 30 10.72 -7.60 -17.90
C SER A 30 10.53 -7.10 -16.48
N THR A 31 11.58 -6.48 -15.90
CA THR A 31 11.48 -5.85 -14.59
C THR A 31 11.50 -4.33 -14.70
N VAL A 32 10.62 -3.67 -13.95
CA VAL A 32 10.42 -2.21 -13.96
C VAL A 32 10.50 -1.65 -12.54
N ALA A 33 10.65 -0.33 -12.42
CA ALA A 33 10.46 0.31 -11.12
C ALA A 33 9.00 0.09 -10.67
N PRO A 34 8.76 -0.17 -9.39
CA PRO A 34 7.40 -0.33 -8.90
C PRO A 34 6.67 1.02 -8.96
N ASN A 35 5.38 0.96 -9.21
CA ASN A 35 4.49 2.13 -9.13
C ASN A 35 3.39 1.93 -8.07
N THR A 36 3.43 0.80 -7.37
CA THR A 36 2.43 0.43 -6.38
C THR A 36 3.10 -0.29 -5.21
N VAL A 37 2.71 0.04 -3.97
CA VAL A 37 2.92 -0.79 -2.79
C VAL A 37 1.55 -1.18 -2.26
N GLU A 38 1.37 -2.45 -1.89
CA GLU A 38 0.12 -2.93 -1.29
C GLU A 38 0.39 -3.71 -0.01
N LEU A 39 -0.58 -3.63 0.89
CA LEU A 39 -0.73 -4.46 2.07
C LEU A 39 -2.12 -5.09 2.01
N THR A 40 -2.16 -6.41 1.94
CA THR A 40 -3.37 -7.19 2.15
C THR A 40 -3.32 -7.72 3.58
N ALA A 41 -4.36 -7.47 4.36
CA ALA A 41 -4.37 -7.83 5.79
C ALA A 41 -4.11 -9.34 5.99
N GLY A 42 -3.14 -9.68 6.84
CA GLY A 42 -2.66 -11.05 7.05
C GLY A 42 -1.58 -11.51 6.07
N SER A 43 -1.03 -10.63 5.23
CA SER A 43 0.05 -10.94 4.30
C SER A 43 1.12 -9.85 4.29
N PRO A 44 2.41 -10.19 4.09
CA PRO A 44 3.47 -9.20 3.97
C PRO A 44 3.18 -8.17 2.87
N ALA A 45 3.54 -6.92 3.14
CA ALA A 45 3.43 -5.87 2.12
C ALA A 45 4.39 -6.15 0.96
N ARG A 46 4.03 -5.67 -0.24
CA ARG A 46 4.84 -5.90 -1.45
C ARG A 46 4.76 -4.75 -2.44
N PHE A 47 5.85 -4.57 -3.17
CA PHE A 47 5.89 -3.72 -4.34
C PHE A 47 5.38 -4.44 -5.58
N LEU A 48 4.73 -3.69 -6.47
CA LEU A 48 4.10 -4.18 -7.69
C LEU A 48 4.20 -3.13 -8.81
N SER A 49 4.10 -3.59 -10.05
CA SER A 49 3.77 -2.75 -11.20
C SER A 49 2.31 -3.02 -11.55
N SER A 50 1.46 -1.99 -11.47
CA SER A 50 0.06 -2.07 -11.85
C SER A 50 -0.20 -1.15 -13.04
N GLY A 51 -0.72 -1.69 -14.13
CA GLY A 51 -1.10 -0.91 -15.32
C GLY A 51 -2.29 0.00 -15.07
N ASP A 52 -3.30 -0.51 -14.37
CA ASP A 52 -4.40 0.30 -13.83
C ASP A 52 -4.10 0.72 -12.39
N PRO A 53 -4.15 2.02 -12.05
CA PRO A 53 -3.71 2.49 -10.75
C PRO A 53 -4.73 2.12 -9.65
N ARG A 54 -4.47 1.00 -8.97
CA ARG A 54 -5.35 0.38 -7.95
C ARG A 54 -5.60 1.20 -6.68
N PHE A 55 -4.91 2.31 -6.49
CA PHE A 55 -5.06 3.22 -5.34
C PHE A 55 -5.17 4.69 -5.77
N HIS A 56 -5.56 4.93 -7.01
CA HIS A 56 -5.86 6.25 -7.54
C HIS A 56 -7.37 6.40 -7.74
N ARG A 57 -7.91 7.59 -7.46
CA ARG A 57 -9.31 7.91 -7.72
C ARG A 57 -9.42 8.70 -9.02
N PHE A 58 -10.24 8.21 -9.94
CA PHE A 58 -10.54 8.91 -11.19
C PHE A 58 -11.75 9.85 -11.07
N ASP A 59 -12.57 9.68 -10.03
CA ASP A 59 -13.81 10.44 -9.80
C ASP A 59 -13.61 11.71 -8.96
N GLY A 60 -12.36 12.03 -8.60
CA GLY A 60 -12.00 13.23 -7.85
C GLY A 60 -10.87 12.99 -6.86
N THR A 61 -10.48 14.06 -6.17
CA THR A 61 -9.41 14.01 -5.17
C THR A 61 -9.85 13.21 -3.95
N ALA A 62 -9.04 12.24 -3.53
CA ALA A 62 -9.25 11.56 -2.25
C ALA A 62 -9.13 12.56 -1.09
N ARG A 63 -9.91 12.37 -0.02
CA ARG A 63 -9.76 13.19 1.18
C ARG A 63 -8.40 12.91 1.81
N ALA A 64 -7.58 13.95 1.95
CA ALA A 64 -6.29 13.84 2.62
C ALA A 64 -6.49 13.51 4.11
N LEU A 65 -5.68 12.59 4.62
CA LEU A 65 -5.54 12.35 6.05
C LEU A 65 -4.53 13.38 6.60
N ALA A 66 -4.85 14.04 7.70
CA ALA A 66 -3.94 15.02 8.28
C ALA A 66 -2.68 14.34 8.86
N TYR A 67 -1.56 15.05 8.89
CA TYR A 67 -0.35 14.54 9.52
C TYR A 67 -0.60 14.23 11.00
N GLY A 68 -0.10 13.07 11.43
CA GLY A 68 -0.28 12.59 12.79
C GLY A 68 -1.58 11.83 13.04
N GLU A 69 -2.57 11.91 12.15
CA GLU A 69 -3.82 11.16 12.27
C GLU A 69 -3.67 9.71 11.78
N THR A 70 -4.45 8.82 12.38
CA THR A 70 -4.52 7.42 12.00
C THR A 70 -5.90 7.10 11.45
N LEU A 71 -5.95 6.60 10.22
CA LEU A 71 -7.12 6.00 9.62
C LEU A 71 -7.11 4.50 9.93
N ALA A 72 -8.13 4.00 10.61
CA ALA A 72 -8.27 2.59 10.94
C ALA A 72 -9.52 2.00 10.28
N VAL A 73 -9.36 0.85 9.64
CA VAL A 73 -10.44 -0.01 9.17
C VAL A 73 -10.44 -1.25 10.06
N PRO A 74 -11.44 -1.42 10.94
CA PRO A 74 -11.50 -2.59 11.81
C PRO A 74 -11.71 -3.86 10.98
N GLY A 75 -11.12 -4.96 11.44
CA GLY A 75 -11.42 -6.28 10.91
C GLY A 75 -12.83 -6.73 11.28
N SER A 76 -13.38 -7.69 10.54
CA SER A 76 -14.74 -8.22 10.77
C SER A 76 -14.77 -9.52 11.59
N GLY A 77 -13.69 -9.83 12.32
CA GLY A 77 -13.53 -11.09 13.07
C GLY A 77 -13.07 -12.27 12.20
N GLU A 78 -13.39 -12.24 10.91
CA GLU A 78 -12.89 -13.17 9.88
C GLU A 78 -11.71 -12.58 9.09
N SER A 79 -11.49 -11.27 9.20
CA SER A 79 -10.41 -10.54 8.55
C SER A 79 -9.64 -9.69 9.54
N ASN A 80 -8.33 -9.56 9.29
CA ASN A 80 -7.50 -8.60 10.01
C ASN A 80 -7.86 -7.18 9.57
N GLY A 81 -7.87 -6.25 10.53
CA GLY A 81 -8.01 -4.82 10.25
C GLY A 81 -6.72 -4.20 9.72
N LEU A 82 -6.85 -2.98 9.19
CA LEU A 82 -5.72 -2.16 8.74
C LEU A 82 -5.72 -0.82 9.48
N SER A 83 -4.52 -0.31 9.72
CA SER A 83 -4.30 1.05 10.21
C SER A 83 -3.28 1.75 9.35
N CYS A 84 -3.59 2.96 8.89
CA CYS A 84 -2.70 3.80 8.11
C CYS A 84 -2.54 5.17 8.77
N ARG A 85 -1.33 5.72 8.74
CA ARG A 85 -1.02 7.04 9.26
C ARG A 85 -0.09 7.76 8.31
N VAL A 86 -0.25 9.08 8.22
CA VAL A 86 0.71 9.95 7.54
C VAL A 86 1.56 10.65 8.60
N ASP A 87 2.87 10.48 8.49
CA ASP A 87 3.86 11.22 9.28
C ASP A 87 4.62 12.17 8.35
N GLU A 88 4.88 13.39 8.81
CA GLU A 88 5.51 14.43 7.99
C GLU A 88 6.95 14.07 7.58
N LYS A 89 7.66 13.28 8.39
CA LYS A 89 9.07 12.91 8.13
C LYS A 89 9.21 11.51 7.57
N ALA A 90 8.41 10.57 8.06
CA ALA A 90 8.50 9.17 7.66
C ALA A 90 7.62 8.83 6.44
N GLY A 91 6.63 9.66 6.12
CA GLY A 91 5.69 9.43 5.02
C GLY A 91 4.47 8.60 5.44
N VAL A 92 3.94 7.83 4.50
CA VAL A 92 2.73 7.02 4.71
C VAL A 92 3.13 5.66 5.28
N SER A 93 2.55 5.28 6.41
CA SER A 93 2.71 3.94 6.98
C SER A 93 1.38 3.25 7.08
N CYS A 94 1.29 1.99 6.62
CA CYS A 94 0.13 1.14 6.80
C CYS A 94 0.56 -0.19 7.43
N ARG A 95 -0.21 -0.67 8.40
CA ARG A 95 0.04 -1.92 9.11
C ARG A 95 -1.26 -2.68 9.35
N ASP A 96 -1.16 -3.99 9.35
CA ASP A 96 -2.23 -4.87 9.83
C ASP A 96 -2.07 -5.20 11.31
N GLN A 97 -3.02 -5.96 11.85
CA GLN A 97 -3.05 -6.34 13.27
C GLN A 97 -2.02 -7.41 13.66
N VAL A 98 -1.42 -8.11 12.68
CA VAL A 98 -0.43 -9.17 12.92
C VAL A 98 1.01 -8.71 12.71
N GLY A 99 1.20 -7.46 12.28
CA GLY A 99 2.49 -6.77 12.22
C GLY A 99 3.06 -6.62 10.81
N HIS A 100 2.33 -7.05 9.77
CA HIS A 100 2.74 -6.78 8.39
C HIS A 100 2.48 -5.32 8.04
N GLY A 101 3.35 -4.74 7.22
CA GLY A 101 3.16 -3.35 6.86
C GLY A 101 4.17 -2.80 5.88
N PHE A 102 3.96 -1.53 5.56
CA PHE A 102 4.93 -0.72 4.83
C PHE A 102 5.00 0.68 5.42
N THR A 103 6.15 1.32 5.21
CA THR A 103 6.33 2.76 5.31
C THR A 103 6.95 3.24 4.01
N VAL A 104 6.40 4.29 3.40
CA VAL A 104 6.92 4.85 2.14
C VAL A 104 6.92 6.38 2.18
N SER A 105 7.98 6.97 1.64
CA SER A 105 8.12 8.40 1.36
C SER A 105 8.73 8.60 -0.03
N ASP A 106 8.99 9.85 -0.40
CA ASP A 106 9.69 10.22 -1.64
C ASP A 106 11.15 9.72 -1.71
N SER A 107 11.73 9.36 -0.56
CA SER A 107 13.18 9.15 -0.41
C SER A 107 13.53 7.82 0.25
N ALA A 108 12.59 7.18 0.96
CA ALA A 108 12.83 5.92 1.66
C ALA A 108 11.60 5.02 1.65
N PHE A 109 11.83 3.74 1.91
CA PHE A 109 10.77 2.76 2.15
C PHE A 109 11.22 1.69 3.15
N ARG A 110 10.23 1.02 3.74
CA ARG A 110 10.39 -0.19 4.57
C ARG A 110 9.20 -1.10 4.35
N LEU A 111 9.44 -2.41 4.28
CA LEU A 111 8.42 -3.45 4.32
C LEU A 111 8.63 -4.27 5.61
N GLU A 112 7.54 -4.66 6.25
CA GLU A 112 7.47 -5.39 7.54
C GLU A 112 6.63 -6.66 7.40
#